data_AF-A0A1N7CRY5-F1
#
_entry.id   AF-A0A1N7CRY5-F1
#
_cell.length_a   1.000
_cell.length_b   1.000
_cell.length_c   1.000
_cell.angle_alpha   90.00
_cell.angle_beta   90.00
_cell.angle_gamma   90.00
#
_symmetry.space_group_name_H-M   'P 1'
#
loop_
_entity.id
_entity.type
_entity.pdbx_description
1 polymer ?
#
loop_
_entity_poly.entity_id
_entity_poly.type
_entity_poly.pdbx_seq_one_letter_code
_entity_poly.pdbx_strand_id
1 'polypeptide(L)'
;MESKRIQMGKKPAKKREPKQKKGKSNVFLFKKKAKQPSLKKRKKARFLDQLKISQTYGLVLAGVIFLFIAASAFAGSILMNLNSQMDDLEQKGDQALALSEIGSVFRAKDMVVSDYIFTKDERLVEEFEVQNNQFNDLKEQVDSVMNTQQREAIFQQILSSNEEINTLFFETTIDAVKEEKENMIMYSRIRSADIRSMTLEYLTDLQEDLKADYTASVAKAKADSKQALIILVLSVLAALLVSIILTVLIGRRVNRQLNRVVHNSSEIAKGNLAVLPLEGSGKGDIGQLVSSTNSIAEQLRGIVSQLVAVAGEVKKESRTLNTMSDEVKEGSGQIAAAMNDLTDGAGQQADAAGEISQLIEMLNQEITKTREESDELKAMSEDVLLISDGSRAQIAELAEQMGQMTRLVSNSVQKMNGLEKRTGEISTLIQVIRDISAQTNLLALNAAIEAARAGEHGRGFAVVADEVRKLAVQVDESINEITGIISGVQKETGAVVTTLNEGYEQVEKGSGTMEKTTGTFAGIIESVTNMVSRIQLISKRMDTLTDRSNQISSSSQSIASVSEESSANIQQTAASSQQLNGSMEDMKGSAVSLLTLSDELENKVKQFQV
;
A
#
# COMPACT_ATOMS: atom_id res chain seq x y z
N MET A 1 -32.78 -23.64 41.64
CA MET A 1 -33.38 -23.36 42.96
C MET A 1 -32.31 -22.68 43.80
N GLU A 2 -32.47 -21.60 44.54
CA GLU A 2 -33.42 -20.48 44.68
C GLU A 2 -32.74 -19.58 45.74
N SER A 3 -32.50 -18.28 45.50
CA SER A 3 -32.53 -17.28 46.59
C SER A 3 -32.45 -15.83 46.08
N LYS A 4 -33.64 -15.21 46.04
CA LYS A 4 -34.02 -13.80 46.22
C LYS A 4 -32.92 -12.75 46.51
N ARG A 5 -33.05 -11.55 45.89
CA ARG A 5 -33.74 -10.37 46.49
C ARG A 5 -33.73 -9.11 45.59
N ILE A 6 -34.94 -8.62 45.30
CA ILE A 6 -35.48 -7.25 45.46
C ILE A 6 -34.68 -6.06 44.88
N GLN A 7 -35.28 -5.35 43.92
CA GLN A 7 -35.19 -3.88 43.83
C GLN A 7 -36.52 -3.26 43.35
N MET A 8 -37.08 -2.39 44.20
CA MET A 8 -38.15 -1.43 43.88
C MET A 8 -37.54 -0.16 43.26
N GLY A 9 -38.38 0.55 42.50
CA GLY A 9 -37.98 1.61 41.58
C GLY A 9 -37.49 2.94 42.17
N LYS A 10 -36.97 3.77 41.27
CA LYS A 10 -37.36 5.18 41.09
C LYS A 10 -36.74 5.74 39.80
N LYS A 11 -37.54 6.53 39.07
CA LYS A 11 -37.21 7.24 37.82
C LYS A 11 -35.97 8.15 37.95
N PRO A 12 -35.22 8.40 36.85
CA PRO A 12 -33.98 9.15 36.89
C PRO A 12 -34.19 10.66 36.84
N ALA A 13 -33.38 11.38 37.62
CA ALA A 13 -33.24 12.82 37.58
C ALA A 13 -32.24 13.24 36.50
N LYS A 14 -32.63 14.24 35.70
CA LYS A 14 -31.77 15.00 34.78
C LYS A 14 -30.53 15.53 35.50
N LYS A 15 -29.33 15.24 35.00
CA LYS A 15 -28.18 16.17 35.03
C LYS A 15 -27.06 15.73 34.06
N ARG A 16 -26.87 16.60 33.05
CA ARG A 16 -25.59 17.06 32.48
C ARG A 16 -24.65 16.01 31.88
N GLU A 17 -24.76 15.91 30.56
CA GLU A 17 -23.74 15.37 29.64
C GLU A 17 -22.40 16.12 29.76
N PRO A 18 -21.26 15.42 29.65
CA PRO A 18 -20.01 16.04 29.24
C PRO A 18 -19.96 16.15 27.70
N LYS A 19 -19.66 17.36 27.24
CA LYS A 19 -19.51 17.75 25.83
C LYS A 19 -18.58 16.80 25.05
N GLN A 20 -19.13 16.08 24.08
CA GLN A 20 -18.38 15.51 22.96
C GLN A 20 -17.85 16.65 22.07
N LYS A 21 -16.53 16.86 22.07
CA LYS A 21 -15.86 17.63 21.01
C LYS A 21 -15.81 16.76 19.74
N LYS A 22 -16.80 16.92 18.87
CA LYS A 22 -16.69 16.53 17.45
C LYS A 22 -15.65 17.42 16.78
N GLY A 23 -14.42 16.93 16.66
CA GLY A 23 -13.41 17.50 15.78
C GLY A 23 -13.84 17.28 14.34
N LYS A 24 -14.56 18.25 13.77
CA LYS A 24 -14.82 18.31 12.33
C LYS A 24 -13.46 18.41 11.63
N SER A 25 -13.10 17.36 10.89
CA SER A 25 -12.00 17.38 9.94
C SER A 25 -12.40 18.34 8.81
N ASN A 26 -12.11 19.63 9.02
CA ASN A 26 -12.12 20.61 7.97
C ASN A 26 -10.91 20.30 7.09
N VAL A 27 -11.19 19.77 5.90
CA VAL A 27 -10.34 19.91 4.71
C VAL A 27 -10.10 21.41 4.53
N PHE A 28 -9.03 21.91 5.13
CA PHE A 28 -8.55 23.27 4.91
C PHE A 28 -7.85 23.28 3.55
N LEU A 29 -8.67 23.43 2.51
CA LEU A 29 -8.26 24.11 1.29
C LEU A 29 -7.59 25.43 1.71
N PHE A 30 -6.26 25.45 1.68
CA PHE A 30 -5.46 26.66 1.88
C PHE A 30 -5.60 27.57 0.66
N LYS A 31 -6.82 28.05 0.37
CA LYS A 31 -7.03 29.35 -0.28
C LYS A 31 -6.88 30.44 0.78
N LYS A 32 -5.70 30.53 1.42
CA LYS A 32 -5.28 31.82 1.95
C LYS A 32 -4.90 32.65 0.74
N LYS A 33 -5.85 33.48 0.28
CA LYS A 33 -5.51 34.77 -0.33
C LYS A 33 -4.66 35.50 0.71
N ALA A 34 -3.35 35.26 0.67
CA ALA A 34 -2.38 36.15 1.27
C ALA A 34 -2.71 37.52 0.68
N LYS A 35 -3.11 38.46 1.53
CA LYS A 35 -3.09 39.87 1.19
C LYS A 35 -1.69 40.11 0.64
N GLN A 36 -1.60 40.33 -0.68
CA GLN A 36 -0.43 40.90 -1.29
C GLN A 36 -0.02 42.08 -0.41
N PRO A 37 1.21 42.16 0.12
CA PRO A 37 1.71 43.45 0.50
C PRO A 37 1.63 44.27 -0.78
N SER A 38 0.87 45.36 -0.73
CA SER A 38 0.77 46.31 -1.82
C SER A 38 2.18 46.81 -2.10
N LEU A 39 2.83 46.20 -3.09
CA LEU A 39 4.09 46.67 -3.68
C LEU A 39 3.80 47.94 -4.50
N LYS A 40 3.32 48.97 -3.81
CA LYS A 40 3.42 50.36 -4.24
C LYS A 40 4.90 50.75 -4.13
N LYS A 41 5.62 50.48 -5.21
CA LYS A 41 6.59 51.38 -5.87
C LYS A 41 7.31 50.56 -6.93
N ARG A 42 6.71 50.46 -8.13
CA ARG A 42 7.49 50.31 -9.37
C ARG A 42 8.40 51.53 -9.45
N LYS A 43 9.57 51.49 -8.80
CA LYS A 43 10.69 52.33 -9.21
C LYS A 43 10.93 51.91 -10.65
N LYS A 44 10.68 52.83 -11.60
CA LYS A 44 11.06 52.66 -13.01
C LYS A 44 12.45 52.04 -13.01
N ALA A 45 12.56 50.78 -13.42
CA ALA A 45 13.86 50.16 -13.65
C ALA A 45 14.59 51.13 -14.57
N ARG A 46 15.73 51.66 -14.10
CA ARG A 46 16.47 52.62 -14.91
C ARG A 46 16.81 51.87 -16.20
N PHE A 47 16.73 52.52 -17.36
CA PHE A 47 16.97 51.91 -18.68
C PHE A 47 18.19 50.95 -18.69
N LEU A 48 19.26 51.34 -17.99
CA LEU A 48 20.49 50.56 -17.81
C LEU A 48 20.34 49.22 -17.05
N ASP A 49 19.29 49.00 -16.26
CA ASP A 49 19.02 47.72 -15.56
C ASP A 49 18.44 46.65 -16.48
N GLN A 50 17.96 47.03 -17.67
CA GLN A 50 17.36 46.11 -18.63
C GLN A 50 18.36 45.62 -19.69
N LEU A 51 19.52 46.26 -19.77
CA LEU A 51 20.55 45.98 -20.75
C LEU A 51 21.49 44.89 -20.25
N LYS A 52 22.01 44.10 -21.19
CA LYS A 52 23.12 43.18 -20.92
C LYS A 52 24.36 43.96 -20.49
N ILE A 53 25.27 43.29 -19.80
CA ILE A 53 26.55 43.90 -19.39
C ILE A 53 27.31 44.40 -20.64
N SER A 54 27.32 43.60 -21.71
CA SER A 54 27.91 43.99 -23.00
C SER A 54 27.25 45.21 -23.62
N GLN A 55 25.93 45.34 -23.52
CA GLN A 55 25.17 46.48 -24.06
C GLN A 55 25.40 47.77 -23.26
N THR A 56 25.58 47.66 -21.94
CA THR A 56 25.88 48.83 -21.09
C THR A 56 27.28 49.37 -21.36
N TYR A 57 28.29 48.50 -21.47
CA TYR A 57 29.63 48.93 -21.90
C TYR A 57 29.67 49.39 -23.36
N GLY A 58 28.86 48.79 -24.24
CA GLY A 58 28.73 49.22 -25.64
C GLY A 58 28.17 50.64 -25.80
N LEU A 59 27.19 51.05 -24.96
CA LEU A 59 26.68 52.42 -24.95
C LEU A 59 27.72 53.44 -24.48
N VAL A 60 28.56 53.09 -23.50
CA VAL A 60 29.67 53.95 -23.06
C VAL A 60 30.66 54.12 -24.19
N LEU A 61 31.06 53.03 -24.84
CA LEU A 61 31.99 53.06 -25.97
C LEU A 61 31.44 53.91 -27.12
N ALA A 62 30.18 53.73 -27.50
CA ALA A 62 29.53 54.52 -28.54
C ALA A 62 29.48 56.02 -28.19
N GLY A 63 29.19 56.37 -26.92
CA GLY A 63 29.21 57.75 -26.45
C GLY A 63 30.61 58.39 -26.50
N VAL A 64 31.65 57.64 -26.15
CA VAL A 64 33.05 58.10 -26.24
C VAL A 64 33.47 58.30 -27.70
N ILE A 65 33.14 57.35 -28.58
CA ILE A 65 33.42 57.47 -30.03
C ILE A 65 32.70 58.70 -30.60
N PHE A 66 31.44 58.93 -30.25
CA PHE A 66 30.69 60.10 -30.70
C PHE A 66 31.34 61.42 -30.26
N LEU A 67 31.76 61.52 -28.99
CA LEU A 67 32.48 62.70 -28.50
C LEU A 67 33.82 62.92 -29.23
N PHE A 68 34.53 61.84 -29.55
CA PHE A 68 35.78 61.90 -30.29
C PHE A 68 35.58 62.38 -31.74
N ILE A 69 34.54 61.88 -32.42
CA ILE A 69 34.18 62.33 -33.78
C ILE A 69 33.78 63.81 -33.76
N ALA A 70 32.98 64.25 -32.79
CA ALA A 70 32.57 65.64 -32.66
C ALA A 70 33.76 66.58 -32.43
N ALA A 71 34.71 66.20 -31.57
CA ALA A 71 35.94 66.95 -31.33
C ALA A 71 36.82 67.02 -32.59
N SER A 72 36.94 65.91 -33.32
CA SER A 72 37.74 65.84 -34.55
C SER A 72 37.14 66.67 -35.68
N ALA A 73 35.81 66.64 -35.86
CA ALA A 73 35.11 67.46 -36.84
C ALA A 73 35.26 68.96 -36.56
N PHE A 74 35.17 69.34 -35.28
CA PHE A 74 35.38 70.72 -34.85
C PHE A 74 36.81 71.21 -35.10
N ALA A 75 37.82 70.38 -34.78
CA ALA A 75 39.21 70.66 -35.11
C ALA A 75 39.46 70.81 -36.62
N GLY A 76 38.86 69.93 -37.44
CA GLY A 76 38.95 70.01 -38.90
C GLY A 76 38.39 71.31 -39.47
N SER A 77 37.27 71.79 -38.94
CA SER A 77 36.68 73.08 -39.35
C SER A 77 37.62 74.27 -39.10
N ILE A 78 38.39 74.24 -38.01
CA ILE A 78 39.33 75.33 -37.68
C ILE A 78 40.56 75.29 -38.60
N LEU A 79 41.06 74.10 -38.93
CA LEU A 79 42.19 73.94 -39.87
C LEU A 79 41.86 74.42 -41.29
N MET A 80 40.64 74.17 -41.77
CA MET A 80 40.18 74.70 -43.07
C MET A 80 40.18 76.23 -43.10
N ASN A 81 39.81 76.90 -42.00
CA ASN A 81 39.79 78.36 -41.91
C ASN A 81 41.21 78.97 -41.88
N LEU A 82 42.18 78.26 -41.28
CA LEU A 82 43.59 78.64 -41.29
C LEU A 82 44.23 78.54 -42.68
N ASN A 83 43.82 77.56 -43.49
CA ASN A 83 44.34 77.41 -44.84
C ASN A 83 43.99 78.62 -45.73
N SER A 84 42.74 79.10 -45.65
CA SER A 84 42.30 80.29 -46.37
C SER A 84 43.06 81.57 -45.98
N GLN A 85 43.54 81.68 -44.75
CA GLN A 85 44.32 82.84 -44.29
C GLN A 85 45.79 82.78 -44.75
N MET A 86 46.32 81.59 -45.06
CA MET A 86 47.67 81.44 -45.60
C MET A 86 47.76 81.88 -47.06
N ASP A 87 46.73 81.60 -47.86
CA ASP A 87 46.67 82.03 -49.27
C ASP A 87 46.67 83.57 -49.42
N ASP A 88 45.95 84.28 -48.53
CA ASP A 88 45.95 85.77 -48.47
C ASP A 88 47.31 86.36 -48.10
N LEU A 89 48.09 85.63 -47.28
CA LEU A 89 49.43 86.03 -46.87
C LEU A 89 50.45 85.86 -47.99
N GLU A 90 50.34 84.81 -48.81
CA GLU A 90 51.23 84.57 -49.95
C GLU A 90 51.08 85.70 -50.99
N GLN A 91 49.83 86.06 -51.33
CA GLN A 91 49.54 87.12 -52.30
C GLN A 91 50.08 88.51 -51.88
N LYS A 92 49.95 88.89 -50.60
CA LYS A 92 50.49 90.16 -50.08
C LYS A 92 52.04 90.21 -50.11
N GLY A 93 52.69 89.06 -50.03
CA GLY A 93 54.15 88.95 -50.12
C GLY A 93 54.68 89.26 -51.52
N ASP A 94 54.04 88.70 -52.55
CA ASP A 94 54.42 88.89 -53.96
C ASP A 94 54.26 90.36 -54.41
N GLN A 95 53.24 91.04 -53.91
CA GLN A 95 52.97 92.44 -54.26
C GLN A 95 54.00 93.42 -53.67
N ALA A 96 54.51 93.13 -52.46
CA ALA A 96 55.60 93.91 -51.86
C ALA A 96 56.91 93.76 -52.66
N LEU A 97 57.15 92.60 -53.29
CA LEU A 97 58.28 92.37 -54.17
C LEU A 97 58.17 93.18 -55.47
N ALA A 98 56.99 93.21 -56.11
CA ALA A 98 56.75 93.99 -57.33
C ALA A 98 57.07 95.48 -57.16
N LEU A 99 56.77 96.08 -56.00
CA LEU A 99 57.15 97.46 -55.68
C LEU A 99 58.66 97.68 -55.59
N SER A 100 59.39 96.70 -55.05
CA SER A 100 60.85 96.77 -55.03
C SER A 100 61.41 96.76 -56.45
N GLU A 101 60.75 96.04 -57.35
CA GLU A 101 61.14 95.93 -58.75
C GLU A 101 60.85 97.24 -59.52
N ILE A 102 59.74 97.93 -59.22
CA ILE A 102 59.46 99.29 -59.73
C ILE A 102 60.59 100.26 -59.36
N GLY A 103 61.10 100.19 -58.13
CA GLY A 103 62.25 101.00 -57.72
C GLY A 103 63.52 100.69 -58.51
N SER A 104 63.73 99.43 -58.88
CA SER A 104 64.84 99.02 -59.75
C SER A 104 64.68 99.61 -61.15
N VAL A 105 63.47 99.61 -61.70
CA VAL A 105 63.17 100.19 -63.01
C VAL A 105 63.51 101.68 -63.07
N PHE A 106 63.13 102.47 -62.06
CA PHE A 106 63.49 103.89 -62.02
C PHE A 106 65.00 104.15 -61.92
N ARG A 107 65.74 103.28 -61.19
CA ARG A 107 67.20 103.35 -61.16
C ARG A 107 67.80 103.04 -62.53
N ALA A 108 67.26 102.04 -63.23
CA ALA A 108 67.69 101.68 -64.57
C ALA A 108 67.38 102.79 -65.58
N LYS A 109 66.16 103.36 -65.58
CA LYS A 109 65.78 104.50 -66.44
C LYS A 109 66.71 105.69 -66.27
N ASP A 110 67.00 106.07 -65.04
CA ASP A 110 67.93 107.15 -64.73
C ASP A 110 69.37 106.84 -65.18
N MET A 111 69.82 105.59 -65.04
CA MET A 111 71.11 105.15 -65.53
C MET A 111 71.18 105.23 -67.06
N VAL A 112 70.14 104.76 -67.75
CA VAL A 112 70.02 104.85 -69.21
C VAL A 112 70.04 106.31 -69.68
N VAL A 113 69.34 107.23 -68.99
CA VAL A 113 69.43 108.68 -69.25
C VAL A 113 70.86 109.18 -69.13
N SER A 114 71.55 108.80 -68.06
CA SER A 114 72.95 109.17 -67.81
C SER A 114 73.88 108.63 -68.90
N ASP A 115 73.79 107.35 -69.22
CA ASP A 115 74.65 106.69 -70.18
C ASP A 115 74.40 107.22 -71.60
N TYR A 116 73.16 107.51 -71.96
CA TYR A 116 72.81 108.09 -73.25
C TYR A 116 73.43 109.48 -73.41
N ILE A 117 73.39 110.31 -72.36
CA ILE A 117 74.02 111.63 -72.35
C ILE A 117 75.52 111.56 -72.64
N PHE A 118 76.24 110.57 -72.07
CA PHE A 118 77.69 110.47 -72.24
C PHE A 118 78.12 109.74 -73.52
N THR A 119 77.40 108.69 -73.90
CA THR A 119 77.80 107.79 -75.00
C THR A 119 77.16 108.14 -76.33
N LYS A 120 75.98 108.77 -76.30
CA LYS A 120 75.11 109.04 -77.46
C LYS A 120 74.67 107.79 -78.22
N ASP A 121 74.72 106.61 -77.59
CA ASP A 121 74.35 105.33 -78.22
C ASP A 121 72.82 105.22 -78.40
N GLU A 122 72.33 105.16 -79.65
CA GLU A 122 70.90 105.06 -79.93
C GLU A 122 70.25 103.77 -79.40
N ARG A 123 71.01 102.71 -79.12
CA ARG A 123 70.47 101.47 -78.53
C ARG A 123 69.89 101.69 -77.13
N LEU A 124 70.39 102.68 -76.40
CA LEU A 124 69.88 103.04 -75.07
C LEU A 124 68.46 103.60 -75.12
N VAL A 125 67.98 104.05 -76.29
CA VAL A 125 66.58 104.47 -76.47
C VAL A 125 65.65 103.25 -76.39
N GLU A 126 65.99 102.15 -77.06
CA GLU A 126 65.24 100.89 -76.94
C GLU A 126 65.32 100.33 -75.51
N GLU A 127 66.47 100.44 -74.85
CA GLU A 127 66.62 99.98 -73.46
C GLU A 127 65.74 100.78 -72.48
N PHE A 128 65.60 102.10 -72.69
CA PHE A 128 64.66 102.91 -71.91
C PHE A 128 63.20 102.50 -72.14
N GLU A 129 62.81 102.16 -73.38
CA GLU A 129 61.47 101.63 -73.68
C GLU A 129 61.22 100.29 -72.99
N VAL A 130 62.21 99.38 -72.95
CA VAL A 130 62.11 98.11 -72.22
C VAL A 130 61.84 98.37 -70.74
N GLN A 131 62.57 99.29 -70.13
CA GLN A 131 62.33 99.69 -68.73
C GLN A 131 60.94 100.31 -68.56
N ASN A 132 60.45 101.07 -69.53
CA ASN A 132 59.10 101.62 -69.47
C ASN A 132 58.00 100.55 -69.58
N ASN A 133 58.18 99.54 -70.44
CA ASN A 133 57.24 98.43 -70.54
C ASN A 133 57.24 97.59 -69.24
N GLN A 134 58.42 97.33 -68.67
CA GLN A 134 58.53 96.62 -67.40
C GLN A 134 57.84 97.39 -66.26
N PHE A 135 57.92 98.72 -66.24
CA PHE A 135 57.13 99.53 -65.30
C PHE A 135 55.61 99.31 -65.48
N ASN A 136 55.12 99.28 -66.72
CA ASN A 136 53.70 99.09 -67.00
C ASN A 136 53.20 97.70 -66.58
N ASP A 137 53.99 96.64 -66.80
CA ASP A 137 53.66 95.29 -66.35
C ASP A 137 53.63 95.20 -64.82
N LEU A 138 54.62 95.80 -64.16
CA LEU A 138 54.67 95.83 -62.70
C LEU A 138 53.53 96.66 -62.11
N LYS A 139 53.14 97.76 -62.77
CA LYS A 139 52.00 98.58 -62.36
C LYS A 139 50.73 97.74 -62.24
N GLU A 140 50.40 96.90 -63.22
CA GLU A 140 49.20 96.05 -63.18
C GLU A 140 49.21 95.08 -61.99
N GLN A 141 50.40 94.61 -61.57
CA GLN A 141 50.53 93.68 -60.44
C GLN A 141 50.30 94.35 -59.08
N VAL A 142 50.61 95.64 -58.94
CA VAL A 142 50.46 96.35 -57.67
C VAL A 142 49.14 97.15 -57.55
N ASP A 143 48.42 97.35 -58.66
CA ASP A 143 47.16 98.11 -58.71
C ASP A 143 46.13 97.64 -57.67
N SER A 144 45.97 96.31 -57.54
CA SER A 144 45.00 95.69 -56.63
C SER A 144 45.23 95.98 -55.13
N VAL A 145 46.41 96.49 -54.75
CA VAL A 145 46.80 96.73 -53.35
C VAL A 145 46.80 98.21 -52.97
N MET A 146 46.50 99.07 -53.93
CA MET A 146 46.26 100.50 -53.73
C MET A 146 44.85 100.75 -53.20
N ASN A 147 44.40 99.86 -52.32
CA ASN A 147 43.04 99.81 -51.79
C ASN A 147 42.79 100.79 -50.63
N THR A 148 43.83 101.49 -50.16
CA THR A 148 43.71 102.59 -49.21
C THR A 148 43.90 103.91 -49.93
N GLN A 149 43.15 104.93 -49.48
CA GLN A 149 43.23 106.28 -50.05
C GLN A 149 44.66 106.85 -50.00
N GLN A 150 45.47 106.44 -49.02
CA GLN A 150 46.87 106.84 -48.87
C GLN A 150 47.80 106.12 -49.86
N ARG A 151 47.67 104.80 -50.04
CA ARG A 151 48.49 104.03 -50.99
C ARG A 151 48.24 104.48 -52.43
N GLU A 152 46.97 104.66 -52.78
CA GLU A 152 46.58 105.16 -54.10
C GLU A 152 47.21 106.53 -54.38
N ALA A 153 47.14 107.46 -53.43
CA ALA A 153 47.71 108.79 -53.60
C ALA A 153 49.23 108.78 -53.83
N ILE A 154 49.97 107.96 -53.09
CA ILE A 154 51.43 107.81 -53.25
C ILE A 154 51.76 107.11 -54.58
N PHE A 155 51.00 106.07 -54.95
CA PHE A 155 51.22 105.37 -56.21
C PHE A 155 50.96 106.25 -57.43
N GLN A 156 49.96 107.14 -57.37
CA GLN A 156 49.75 108.15 -58.41
C GLN A 156 50.94 109.10 -58.57
N GLN A 157 51.66 109.44 -57.49
CA GLN A 157 52.90 110.22 -57.61
C GLN A 157 54.02 109.45 -58.32
N ILE A 158 54.11 108.13 -58.11
CA ILE A 158 55.05 107.25 -58.81
C ILE A 158 54.68 107.15 -60.29
N LEU A 159 53.38 107.02 -60.62
CA LEU A 159 52.89 107.04 -62.00
C LEU A 159 53.23 108.36 -62.69
N SER A 160 52.96 109.49 -62.03
CA SER A 160 53.30 110.82 -62.55
C SER A 160 54.81 110.99 -62.75
N SER A 161 55.62 110.48 -61.83
CA SER A 161 57.08 110.51 -61.94
C SER A 161 57.59 109.66 -63.12
N ASN A 162 56.90 108.54 -63.42
CA ASN A 162 57.23 107.69 -64.56
C ASN A 162 56.94 108.41 -65.88
N GLU A 163 55.80 109.08 -65.97
CA GLU A 163 55.45 109.89 -67.12
C GLU A 163 56.47 111.04 -67.31
N GLU A 164 56.83 111.72 -66.21
CA GLU A 164 57.79 112.82 -66.24
C GLU A 164 59.17 112.38 -66.72
N ILE A 165 59.72 111.26 -66.22
CA ILE A 165 61.05 110.78 -66.67
C ILE A 165 61.02 110.32 -68.13
N ASN A 166 59.89 109.77 -68.60
CA ASN A 166 59.72 109.40 -70.00
C ASN A 166 59.74 110.62 -70.91
N THR A 167 58.93 111.64 -70.60
CA THR A 167 58.89 112.90 -71.35
C THR A 167 60.26 113.58 -71.33
N LEU A 168 60.92 113.61 -70.17
CA LEU A 168 62.26 114.16 -70.04
C LEU A 168 63.26 113.43 -70.95
N PHE A 169 63.21 112.10 -71.04
CA PHE A 169 64.13 111.35 -71.88
C PHE A 169 63.85 111.58 -73.38
N PHE A 170 62.62 111.32 -73.82
CA PHE A 170 62.27 111.33 -75.25
C PHE A 170 62.19 112.73 -75.87
N GLU A 171 61.59 113.69 -75.17
CA GLU A 171 61.32 115.02 -75.74
C GLU A 171 62.43 116.02 -75.42
N THR A 172 63.19 115.81 -74.35
CA THR A 172 64.22 116.77 -73.92
C THR A 172 65.62 116.22 -74.06
N THR A 173 65.89 115.03 -73.52
CA THR A 173 67.27 114.51 -73.42
C THR A 173 67.82 114.10 -74.77
N ILE A 174 67.05 113.35 -75.56
CA ILE A 174 67.44 112.91 -76.90
C ILE A 174 67.78 114.11 -77.79
N ASP A 175 66.87 115.07 -77.86
CA ASP A 175 67.04 116.28 -78.67
C ASP A 175 68.22 117.14 -78.17
N ALA A 176 68.37 117.30 -76.85
CA ALA A 176 69.47 118.06 -76.28
C ALA A 176 70.84 117.46 -76.57
N VAL A 177 70.97 116.12 -76.55
CA VAL A 177 72.22 115.41 -76.86
C VAL A 177 72.53 115.46 -78.36
N LYS A 178 71.52 115.35 -79.23
CA LYS A 178 71.68 115.45 -80.69
C LYS A 178 72.07 116.85 -81.17
N GLU A 179 71.51 117.89 -80.56
CA GLU A 179 71.80 119.30 -80.88
C GLU A 179 72.96 119.91 -80.07
N GLU A 180 73.61 119.10 -79.23
CA GLU A 180 74.75 119.48 -78.36
C GLU A 180 74.43 120.67 -77.42
N LYS A 181 73.19 120.74 -76.93
CA LYS A 181 72.73 121.78 -75.99
C LYS A 181 73.14 121.46 -74.55
N GLU A 182 74.38 121.79 -74.21
CA GLU A 182 75.03 121.40 -72.95
C GLU A 182 74.23 121.78 -71.67
N ASN A 183 73.58 122.95 -71.64
CA ASN A 183 72.72 123.35 -70.51
C ASN A 183 71.49 122.45 -70.35
N MET A 184 70.88 122.00 -71.46
CA MET A 184 69.71 121.12 -71.44
C MET A 184 70.10 119.69 -71.09
N ILE A 185 71.29 119.24 -71.52
CA ILE A 185 71.86 117.96 -71.12
C ILE A 185 72.07 117.92 -69.59
N MET A 186 72.66 118.98 -69.03
CA MET A 186 72.86 119.08 -67.59
C MET A 186 71.52 119.13 -66.83
N TYR A 187 70.52 119.84 -67.35
CA TYR A 187 69.17 119.84 -66.80
C TYR A 187 68.55 118.43 -66.80
N SER A 188 68.61 117.71 -67.92
CA SER A 188 68.11 116.34 -68.02
C SER A 188 68.75 115.40 -67.03
N ARG A 189 70.07 115.50 -66.80
CA ARG A 189 70.75 114.65 -65.81
C ARG A 189 70.32 114.97 -64.38
N ILE A 190 70.28 116.25 -64.01
CA ILE A 190 69.87 116.67 -62.66
C ILE A 190 68.41 116.27 -62.42
N ARG A 191 67.51 116.52 -63.39
CA ARG A 191 66.08 116.26 -63.24
C ARG A 191 65.77 114.76 -63.22
N SER A 192 66.41 113.93 -64.05
CA SER A 192 66.24 112.46 -63.97
C SER A 192 66.69 111.90 -62.63
N ALA A 193 67.81 112.41 -62.08
CA ALA A 193 68.29 111.99 -60.76
C ALA A 193 67.33 112.40 -59.63
N ASP A 194 66.72 113.58 -59.74
CA ASP A 194 65.73 114.12 -58.81
C ASP A 194 64.43 113.30 -58.85
N ILE A 195 63.89 113.05 -60.06
CA ILE A 195 62.70 112.19 -60.25
C ILE A 195 62.94 110.81 -59.66
N ARG A 196 64.10 110.20 -59.93
CA ARG A 196 64.46 108.91 -59.32
C ARG A 196 64.49 109.00 -57.80
N SER A 197 65.11 110.04 -57.23
CA SER A 197 65.22 110.18 -55.78
C SER A 197 63.84 110.31 -55.12
N MET A 198 62.98 111.19 -55.64
CA MET A 198 61.62 111.38 -55.15
C MET A 198 60.78 110.10 -55.29
N THR A 199 60.89 109.42 -56.43
CA THR A 199 60.14 108.18 -56.67
C THR A 199 60.56 107.06 -55.72
N LEU A 200 61.86 106.94 -55.46
CA LEU A 200 62.37 105.95 -54.50
C LEU A 200 61.90 106.26 -53.07
N GLU A 201 61.72 107.53 -52.71
CA GLU A 201 61.12 107.93 -51.43
C GLU A 201 59.65 107.52 -51.36
N TYR A 202 58.84 107.83 -52.39
CA TYR A 202 57.45 107.38 -52.47
C TYR A 202 57.31 105.85 -52.42
N LEU A 203 58.18 105.11 -53.12
CA LEU A 203 58.21 103.66 -53.06
C LEU A 203 58.58 103.14 -51.67
N THR A 204 59.49 103.82 -50.97
CA THR A 204 59.89 103.44 -49.61
C THR A 204 58.71 103.59 -48.64
N ASP A 205 57.99 104.71 -48.70
CA ASP A 205 56.80 104.94 -47.88
C ASP A 205 55.71 103.89 -48.14
N LEU A 206 55.48 103.57 -49.40
CA LEU A 206 54.47 102.59 -49.80
C LEU A 206 54.87 101.15 -49.40
N GLN A 207 56.17 100.82 -49.49
CA GLN A 207 56.71 99.55 -49.01
C GLN A 207 56.61 99.41 -47.49
N GLU A 208 56.85 100.47 -46.74
CA GLU A 208 56.79 100.43 -45.28
C GLU A 208 55.36 100.16 -44.78
N ASP A 209 54.36 100.80 -45.40
CA ASP A 209 52.95 100.57 -45.08
C ASP A 209 52.47 99.16 -45.45
N LEU A 210 52.86 98.64 -46.61
CA LEU A 210 52.53 97.26 -47.02
C LEU A 210 53.21 96.21 -46.13
N LYS A 211 54.44 96.46 -45.70
CA LYS A 211 55.16 95.59 -44.76
C LYS A 211 54.50 95.58 -43.37
N ALA A 212 53.97 96.72 -42.92
CA ALA A 212 53.21 96.79 -41.67
C ALA A 212 51.92 95.95 -41.75
N ASP A 213 51.18 96.02 -42.86
CA ASP A 213 49.97 95.22 -43.06
C ASP A 213 50.27 93.71 -43.18
N TYR A 214 51.32 93.33 -43.90
CA TYR A 214 51.79 91.94 -44.00
C TYR A 214 52.16 91.35 -42.64
N THR A 215 52.94 92.08 -41.82
CA THR A 215 53.36 91.61 -40.49
C THR A 215 52.19 91.47 -39.51
N ALA A 216 51.19 92.34 -39.59
CA ALA A 216 49.96 92.24 -38.81
C ALA A 216 49.16 90.97 -39.16
N SER A 217 49.01 90.65 -40.46
CA SER A 217 48.36 89.42 -40.91
C SER A 217 49.09 88.15 -40.45
N VAL A 218 50.43 88.12 -40.49
CA VAL A 218 51.22 86.98 -39.99
C VAL A 218 51.03 86.76 -38.48
N ALA A 219 50.99 87.85 -37.70
CA ALA A 219 50.79 87.76 -36.26
C ALA A 219 49.41 87.20 -35.90
N LYS A 220 48.36 87.62 -36.63
CA LYS A 220 46.99 87.12 -36.45
C LYS A 220 46.88 85.62 -36.78
N ALA A 221 47.43 85.18 -37.91
CA ALA A 221 47.42 83.76 -38.30
C ALA A 221 48.12 82.85 -37.26
N LYS A 222 49.24 83.30 -36.69
CA LYS A 222 49.93 82.57 -35.60
C LYS A 222 49.12 82.49 -34.30
N ALA A 223 48.37 83.55 -33.96
CA ALA A 223 47.51 83.56 -32.79
C ALA A 223 46.33 82.59 -32.94
N ASP A 224 45.65 82.62 -34.10
CA ASP A 224 44.52 81.73 -34.42
C ASP A 224 44.97 80.25 -34.43
N SER A 225 46.16 79.96 -34.97
CA SER A 225 46.76 78.62 -34.94
C SER A 225 47.01 78.10 -33.51
N LYS A 226 47.53 78.94 -32.61
CA LYS A 226 47.72 78.55 -31.20
C LYS A 226 46.40 78.29 -30.48
N GLN A 227 45.38 79.12 -30.73
CA GLN A 227 44.06 78.96 -30.12
C GLN A 227 43.38 77.66 -30.58
N ALA A 228 43.54 77.30 -31.86
CA ALA A 228 43.06 76.02 -32.41
C ALA A 228 43.67 74.81 -31.67
N LEU A 229 44.98 74.83 -31.44
CA LEU A 229 45.70 73.74 -30.77
C LEU A 229 45.25 73.57 -29.31
N ILE A 230 45.05 74.68 -28.58
CA ILE A 230 44.59 74.64 -27.18
C ILE A 230 43.17 74.05 -27.08
N ILE A 231 42.25 74.45 -27.96
CA ILE A 231 40.88 73.94 -27.94
C ILE A 231 40.86 72.43 -28.26
N LEU A 232 41.69 71.98 -29.20
CA LEU A 232 41.84 70.56 -29.53
C LEU A 232 42.29 69.76 -28.31
N VAL A 233 43.35 70.18 -27.62
CA VAL A 233 43.85 69.48 -26.42
C VAL A 233 42.79 69.44 -25.31
N LEU A 234 42.10 70.54 -25.06
CA LEU A 234 41.04 70.60 -24.03
C LEU A 234 39.85 69.69 -24.36
N SER A 235 39.45 69.60 -25.63
CA SER A 235 38.35 68.73 -26.06
C SER A 235 38.68 67.24 -25.86
N VAL A 236 39.93 66.83 -26.12
CA VAL A 236 40.42 65.46 -25.89
C VAL A 236 40.44 65.13 -24.39
N LEU A 237 40.95 66.05 -23.56
CA LEU A 237 40.97 65.89 -22.11
C LEU A 237 39.57 65.78 -21.51
N ALA A 238 38.61 66.59 -21.99
CA ALA A 238 37.22 66.53 -21.56
C ALA A 238 36.56 65.19 -21.91
N ALA A 239 36.79 64.67 -23.12
CA ALA A 239 36.29 63.36 -23.55
C ALA A 239 36.86 62.21 -22.69
N LEU A 240 38.16 62.27 -22.36
CA LEU A 240 38.82 61.33 -21.45
C LEU A 240 38.21 61.33 -20.04
N LEU A 241 37.99 62.51 -19.46
CA LEU A 241 37.39 62.64 -18.14
C LEU A 241 35.97 62.06 -18.07
N VAL A 242 35.14 62.36 -19.07
CA VAL A 242 33.76 61.82 -19.15
C VAL A 242 33.77 60.30 -19.29
N SER A 243 34.68 59.74 -20.09
CA SER A 243 34.85 58.29 -20.26
C SER A 243 35.19 57.58 -18.94
N ILE A 244 36.13 58.13 -18.17
CA ILE A 244 36.54 57.58 -16.86
C ILE A 244 35.36 57.60 -15.88
N ILE A 245 34.64 58.72 -15.78
CA ILE A 245 33.50 58.87 -14.88
C ILE A 245 32.40 57.85 -15.21
N LEU A 246 32.02 57.73 -16.49
CA LEU A 246 30.99 56.78 -16.92
C LEU A 246 31.38 55.33 -16.64
N THR A 247 32.64 54.97 -16.90
CA THR A 247 33.16 53.62 -16.65
C THR A 247 33.12 53.26 -15.15
N VAL A 248 33.55 54.18 -14.28
CA VAL A 248 33.54 53.95 -12.82
C VAL A 248 32.12 53.84 -12.27
N LEU A 249 31.19 54.69 -12.72
CA LEU A 249 29.79 54.66 -12.25
C LEU A 249 29.07 53.37 -12.65
N ILE A 250 29.27 52.90 -13.89
CA ILE A 250 28.67 51.64 -14.37
C ILE A 250 29.37 50.44 -13.70
N GLY A 251 30.69 50.45 -13.57
CA GLY A 251 31.46 49.41 -12.88
C GLY A 251 31.03 49.23 -11.43
N ARG A 252 30.89 50.32 -10.65
CA ARG A 252 30.39 50.26 -9.27
C ARG A 252 28.98 49.67 -9.16
N ARG A 253 28.10 49.97 -10.12
CA ARG A 253 26.73 49.45 -10.14
C ARG A 253 26.69 47.95 -10.42
N VAL A 254 27.40 47.49 -11.45
CA VAL A 254 27.46 46.07 -11.83
C VAL A 254 28.07 45.26 -10.68
N ASN A 255 29.18 45.73 -10.13
CA ASN A 255 29.88 45.03 -9.05
C ASN A 255 29.02 44.91 -7.78
N ARG A 256 28.25 45.95 -7.43
CA ARG A 256 27.33 45.91 -6.28
C ARG A 256 26.21 44.89 -6.47
N GLN A 257 25.67 44.72 -7.67
CA GLN A 257 24.62 43.72 -7.91
C GLN A 257 25.17 42.29 -7.94
N LEU A 258 26.34 42.08 -8.57
CA LEU A 258 27.04 40.80 -8.57
C LEU A 258 27.39 40.33 -7.15
N ASN A 259 27.92 41.22 -6.30
CA ASN A 259 28.24 40.85 -4.91
C ASN A 259 27.01 40.41 -4.09
N ARG A 260 25.81 40.96 -4.38
CA ARG A 260 24.58 40.49 -3.72
C ARG A 260 24.19 39.09 -4.18
N VAL A 261 24.33 38.79 -5.47
CA VAL A 261 24.11 37.44 -6.01
C VAL A 261 25.11 36.47 -5.39
N VAL A 262 26.41 36.79 -5.43
CA VAL A 262 27.48 35.96 -4.84
C VAL A 262 27.24 35.71 -3.35
N HIS A 263 26.85 36.74 -2.59
CA HIS A 263 26.55 36.56 -1.17
C HIS A 263 25.36 35.61 -0.94
N ASN A 264 24.23 35.81 -1.63
CA ASN A 264 23.08 34.90 -1.47
C ASN A 264 23.39 33.48 -1.94
N SER A 265 24.09 33.32 -3.06
CA SER A 265 24.56 32.01 -3.52
C SER A 265 25.50 31.36 -2.51
N SER A 266 26.36 32.14 -1.84
CA SER A 266 27.22 31.62 -0.76
C SER A 266 26.42 31.20 0.46
N GLU A 267 25.38 31.94 0.84
CA GLU A 267 24.50 31.56 1.96
C GLU A 267 23.72 30.28 1.64
N ILE A 268 23.17 30.17 0.42
CA ILE A 268 22.53 28.93 -0.08
C ILE A 268 23.51 27.76 -0.04
N ALA A 269 24.76 27.96 -0.48
CA ALA A 269 25.80 26.93 -0.46
C ALA A 269 26.20 26.48 0.95
N LYS A 270 26.07 27.35 1.96
CA LYS A 270 26.25 27.01 3.38
C LYS A 270 25.02 26.34 4.00
N GLY A 271 23.95 26.13 3.24
CA GLY A 271 22.70 25.54 3.71
C GLY A 271 21.67 26.55 4.26
N ASN A 272 21.94 27.86 4.20
CA ASN A 272 20.95 28.87 4.59
C ASN A 272 19.98 29.14 3.42
N LEU A 273 18.87 28.40 3.40
CA LEU A 273 17.77 28.56 2.45
C LEU A 273 16.73 29.60 2.91
N ALA A 274 16.82 30.05 4.17
CA ALA A 274 16.00 31.10 4.78
C ALA A 274 16.30 32.51 4.23
N VAL A 275 17.30 32.65 3.36
CA VAL A 275 17.64 33.92 2.72
C VAL A 275 16.46 34.53 1.96
N LEU A 276 16.32 35.85 2.06
CA LEU A 276 15.30 36.59 1.33
C LEU A 276 15.59 36.55 -0.18
N PRO A 277 14.55 36.43 -1.02
CA PRO A 277 14.72 36.48 -2.47
C PRO A 277 15.42 37.77 -2.91
N LEU A 278 16.38 37.64 -3.82
CA LEU A 278 17.06 38.81 -4.38
C LEU A 278 16.07 39.66 -5.17
N GLU A 279 15.98 40.94 -4.82
CA GLU A 279 15.20 41.93 -5.56
C GLU A 279 16.02 42.48 -6.74
N GLY A 280 15.55 42.24 -7.96
CA GLY A 280 16.16 42.78 -9.19
C GLY A 280 15.45 42.28 -10.44
N SER A 281 14.59 43.11 -11.04
CA SER A 281 13.75 42.75 -12.19
C SER A 281 14.37 43.17 -13.55
N GLY A 282 15.69 43.15 -13.64
CA GLY A 282 16.38 43.45 -14.90
C GLY A 282 16.16 42.32 -15.91
N LYS A 283 16.03 42.64 -17.20
CA LYS A 283 16.05 41.62 -18.28
C LYS A 283 17.48 41.29 -18.75
N GLY A 284 18.49 41.99 -18.22
CA GLY A 284 19.90 41.75 -18.53
C GLY A 284 20.49 40.57 -17.76
N ASP A 285 21.78 40.28 -17.99
CA ASP A 285 22.49 39.09 -17.50
C ASP A 285 22.42 38.94 -15.97
N ILE A 286 22.49 40.05 -15.23
CA ILE A 286 22.38 40.07 -13.76
C ILE A 286 20.97 39.70 -13.28
N GLY A 287 19.93 40.12 -14.00
CA GLY A 287 18.56 39.77 -13.66
C GLY A 287 18.25 38.30 -13.92
N GLN A 288 18.85 37.71 -14.97
CA GLN A 288 18.79 36.28 -15.20
C GLN A 288 19.51 35.50 -14.08
N LEU A 289 20.69 35.94 -13.65
CA LEU A 289 21.39 35.35 -12.50
C LEU A 289 20.57 35.43 -11.19
N VAL A 290 19.94 36.57 -10.92
CA VAL A 290 19.02 36.74 -9.79
C VAL A 290 17.86 35.74 -9.86
N SER A 291 17.20 35.63 -11.03
CA SER A 291 16.09 34.70 -11.23
C SER A 291 16.53 33.26 -11.04
N SER A 292 17.63 32.84 -11.66
CA SER A 292 18.16 31.47 -11.52
C SER A 292 18.56 31.15 -10.09
N THR A 293 19.19 32.10 -9.37
CA THR A 293 19.56 31.92 -7.95
C THR A 293 18.33 31.76 -7.07
N ASN A 294 17.30 32.58 -7.27
CA ASN A 294 16.03 32.46 -6.54
C ASN A 294 15.33 31.13 -6.85
N SER A 295 15.31 30.70 -8.11
CA SER A 295 14.73 29.39 -8.49
C SER A 295 15.50 28.22 -7.88
N ILE A 296 16.84 28.27 -7.82
CA ILE A 296 17.65 27.25 -7.14
C ILE A 296 17.30 27.20 -5.64
N ALA A 297 17.24 28.37 -4.98
CA ALA A 297 16.87 28.44 -3.56
C ALA A 297 15.47 27.85 -3.30
N GLU A 298 14.49 28.18 -4.15
CA GLU A 298 13.12 27.69 -4.05
C GLU A 298 13.03 26.16 -4.29
N GLN A 299 13.72 25.64 -5.32
CA GLN A 299 13.76 24.21 -5.59
C GLN A 299 14.44 23.43 -4.46
N LEU A 300 15.59 23.92 -3.95
CA LEU A 300 16.28 23.30 -2.81
C LEU A 300 15.41 23.33 -1.56
N ARG A 301 14.71 24.44 -1.28
CA ARG A 301 13.76 24.52 -0.16
C ARG A 301 12.63 23.50 -0.31
N GLY A 302 12.12 23.33 -1.53
CA GLY A 302 11.11 22.32 -1.86
C GLY A 302 11.60 20.90 -1.62
N ILE A 303 12.80 20.55 -2.11
CA ILE A 303 13.44 19.25 -1.90
C ILE A 303 13.66 18.98 -0.42
N VAL A 304 14.23 19.93 0.31
CA VAL A 304 14.47 19.81 1.76
C VAL A 304 13.16 19.59 2.51
N SER A 305 12.11 20.35 2.20
CA SER A 305 10.80 20.20 2.84
C SER A 305 10.18 18.83 2.55
N GLN A 306 10.31 18.32 1.32
CA GLN A 306 9.85 16.98 0.96
C GLN A 306 10.66 15.89 1.66
N LEU A 307 11.98 16.03 1.78
CA LEU A 307 12.82 15.09 2.50
C LEU A 307 12.43 15.00 3.98
N VAL A 308 12.18 16.13 4.65
CA VAL A 308 11.69 16.14 6.04
C VAL A 308 10.34 15.43 6.16
N ALA A 309 9.41 15.69 5.23
CA ALA A 309 8.10 15.05 5.24
C ALA A 309 8.20 13.52 5.03
N VAL A 310 9.02 13.07 4.07
CA VAL A 310 9.25 11.65 3.79
C VAL A 310 9.94 10.97 4.98
N ALA A 311 10.97 11.58 5.57
CA ALA A 311 11.63 11.06 6.77
C ALA A 311 10.65 10.90 7.94
N GLY A 312 9.76 11.88 8.13
CA GLY A 312 8.70 11.83 9.13
C GLY A 312 7.71 10.68 8.91
N GLU A 313 7.30 10.44 7.66
CA GLU A 313 6.40 9.35 7.32
C GLU A 313 7.09 7.98 7.50
N VAL A 314 8.33 7.82 7.03
CA VAL A 314 9.11 6.57 7.23
C VAL A 314 9.28 6.28 8.72
N LYS A 315 9.56 7.31 9.54
CA LYS A 315 9.65 7.17 10.99
C LYS A 315 8.33 6.71 11.61
N LYS A 316 7.19 7.27 11.18
CA LYS A 316 5.86 6.86 11.63
C LYS A 316 5.56 5.41 11.24
N GLU A 317 5.74 5.05 9.98
CA GLU A 317 5.49 3.70 9.49
C GLU A 317 6.42 2.66 10.13
N SER A 318 7.68 3.02 10.41
CA SER A 318 8.61 2.15 11.13
C SER A 318 8.18 1.90 12.57
N ARG A 319 7.60 2.89 13.27
CA ARG A 319 7.00 2.65 14.61
C ARG A 319 5.80 1.72 14.53
N THR A 320 4.92 1.94 13.55
CA THR A 320 3.78 1.07 13.31
C THR A 320 4.24 -0.36 13.05
N LEU A 321 5.23 -0.54 12.18
CA LEU A 321 5.80 -1.85 11.85
C LEU A 321 6.38 -2.53 13.09
N ASN A 322 7.13 -1.81 13.92
CA ASN A 322 7.69 -2.34 15.17
C ASN A 322 6.59 -2.83 16.13
N THR A 323 5.50 -2.07 16.30
CA THR A 323 4.35 -2.49 17.12
C THR A 323 3.64 -3.70 16.53
N MET A 324 3.40 -3.71 15.21
CA MET A 324 2.76 -4.85 14.53
C MET A 324 3.60 -6.12 14.63
N SER A 325 4.93 -6.02 14.52
CA SER A 325 5.83 -7.15 14.72
C SER A 325 5.73 -7.71 16.15
N ASP A 326 5.63 -6.85 17.17
CA ASP A 326 5.42 -7.29 18.56
C ASP A 326 4.06 -7.99 18.76
N GLU A 327 2.99 -7.44 18.18
CA GLU A 327 1.64 -8.05 18.25
C GLU A 327 1.61 -9.42 17.55
N VAL A 328 2.22 -9.54 16.36
CA VAL A 328 2.27 -10.83 15.64
C VAL A 328 3.14 -11.83 16.38
N LYS A 329 4.24 -11.41 17.00
CA LYS A 329 5.08 -12.26 17.84
C LYS A 329 4.32 -12.78 19.06
N GLU A 330 3.56 -11.92 19.73
CA GLU A 330 2.71 -12.34 20.85
C GLU A 330 1.65 -13.36 20.39
N GLY A 331 0.92 -13.04 19.32
CA GLY A 331 -0.10 -13.94 18.76
C GLY A 331 0.47 -15.29 18.31
N SER A 332 1.65 -15.28 17.71
CA SER A 332 2.33 -16.51 17.30
C SER A 332 2.83 -17.33 18.50
N GLY A 333 3.26 -16.67 19.58
CA GLY A 333 3.54 -17.33 20.86
C GLY A 333 2.31 -18.01 21.46
N GLN A 334 1.14 -17.36 21.40
CA GLN A 334 -0.13 -17.96 21.84
C GLN A 334 -0.53 -19.16 20.97
N ILE A 335 -0.34 -19.08 19.65
CA ILE A 335 -0.58 -20.22 18.75
C ILE A 335 0.34 -21.39 19.12
N ALA A 336 1.63 -21.15 19.34
CA ALA A 336 2.56 -22.20 19.73
C ALA A 336 2.18 -22.86 21.06
N ALA A 337 1.72 -22.10 22.05
CA ALA A 337 1.21 -22.63 23.31
C ALA A 337 -0.04 -23.49 23.10
N ALA A 338 -1.02 -23.00 22.33
CA ALA A 338 -2.23 -23.76 22.00
C ALA A 338 -1.93 -25.05 21.22
N MET A 339 -0.89 -25.04 20.37
CA MET A 339 -0.43 -26.23 19.67
C MET A 339 0.15 -27.27 20.64
N ASN A 340 0.90 -26.87 21.68
CA ASN A 340 1.35 -27.81 22.70
C ASN A 340 0.17 -28.48 23.43
N ASP A 341 -0.85 -27.70 23.83
CA ASP A 341 -2.06 -28.24 24.46
C ASP A 341 -2.80 -29.21 23.52
N LEU A 342 -2.82 -28.92 22.21
CA LEU A 342 -3.38 -29.79 21.19
C LEU A 342 -2.57 -31.09 21.02
N THR A 343 -1.25 -31.06 21.14
CA THR A 343 -0.40 -32.27 21.12
C THR A 343 -0.76 -33.18 22.28
N ASP A 344 -0.91 -32.64 23.49
CA ASP A 344 -1.33 -33.43 24.66
C ASP A 344 -2.73 -34.03 24.44
N GLY A 345 -3.67 -33.25 23.88
CA GLY A 345 -5.00 -33.72 23.54
C GLY A 345 -5.01 -34.83 22.48
N ALA A 346 -4.17 -34.71 21.45
CA ALA A 346 -4.01 -35.75 20.43
C ALA A 346 -3.42 -37.03 21.01
N GLY A 347 -2.43 -36.91 21.91
CA GLY A 347 -1.88 -38.06 22.64
C GLY A 347 -2.93 -38.78 23.48
N GLN A 348 -3.71 -38.03 24.27
CA GLN A 348 -4.81 -38.60 25.06
C GLN A 348 -5.87 -39.30 24.20
N GLN A 349 -6.16 -38.78 23.01
CA GLN A 349 -7.08 -39.45 22.08
C GLN A 349 -6.52 -40.77 21.54
N ALA A 350 -5.24 -40.83 21.21
CA ALA A 350 -4.59 -42.05 20.77
C ALA A 350 -4.58 -43.11 21.88
N ASP A 351 -4.26 -42.71 23.11
CA ASP A 351 -4.29 -43.60 24.29
C ASP A 351 -5.70 -44.13 24.55
N ALA A 352 -6.71 -43.25 24.56
CA ALA A 352 -8.11 -43.66 24.74
C ALA A 352 -8.60 -44.61 23.64
N ALA A 353 -8.17 -44.41 22.39
CA ALA A 353 -8.47 -45.33 21.29
C ALA A 353 -7.77 -46.70 21.47
N GLY A 354 -6.56 -46.71 22.04
CA GLY A 354 -5.87 -47.93 22.47
C GLY A 354 -6.66 -48.69 23.54
N GLU A 355 -7.10 -48.00 24.59
CA GLU A 355 -7.91 -48.57 25.67
C GLU A 355 -9.24 -49.14 25.16
N ILE A 356 -9.95 -48.43 24.29
CA ILE A 356 -11.19 -48.92 23.66
C ILE A 356 -10.92 -50.21 22.87
N SER A 357 -9.80 -50.27 22.14
CA SER A 357 -9.45 -51.47 21.36
C SER A 357 -9.22 -52.68 22.28
N GLN A 358 -8.58 -52.48 23.43
CA GLN A 358 -8.39 -53.53 24.43
C GLN A 358 -9.73 -53.98 25.07
N LEU A 359 -10.62 -53.04 25.39
CA LEU A 359 -11.95 -53.35 25.93
C LEU A 359 -12.80 -54.13 24.91
N ILE A 360 -12.66 -53.83 23.63
CA ILE A 360 -13.33 -54.54 22.54
C ILE A 360 -12.81 -55.97 22.39
N GLU A 361 -11.50 -56.18 22.55
CA GLU A 361 -10.93 -57.53 22.57
C GLU A 361 -11.49 -58.37 23.73
N MET A 362 -11.56 -57.78 24.93
CA MET A 362 -12.19 -58.43 26.08
C MET A 362 -13.68 -58.72 25.84
N LEU A 363 -14.41 -57.78 25.22
CA LEU A 363 -15.82 -57.98 24.87
C LEU A 363 -15.99 -59.14 23.88
N ASN A 364 -15.13 -59.25 22.87
CA ASN A 364 -15.17 -60.35 21.91
C ASN A 364 -14.95 -61.71 22.59
N GLN A 365 -14.03 -61.79 23.56
CA GLN A 365 -13.81 -63.00 24.35
C GLN A 365 -15.06 -63.41 25.15
N GLU A 366 -15.73 -62.45 25.80
CA GLU A 366 -16.99 -62.69 26.52
C GLU A 366 -18.15 -63.08 25.59
N ILE A 367 -18.22 -62.50 24.38
CA ILE A 367 -19.19 -62.90 23.36
C ILE A 367 -18.97 -64.36 22.94
N THR A 368 -17.72 -64.75 22.66
CA THR A 368 -17.38 -66.14 22.32
C THR A 368 -17.74 -67.09 23.43
N LYS A 369 -17.41 -66.77 24.69
CA LYS A 369 -17.76 -67.59 25.84
C LYS A 369 -19.27 -67.74 26.02
N THR A 370 -20.03 -66.63 25.89
CA THR A 370 -21.50 -66.65 25.96
C THR A 370 -22.11 -67.52 24.85
N ARG A 371 -21.47 -67.56 23.68
CA ARG A 371 -21.87 -68.41 22.55
C ARG A 371 -21.68 -69.90 22.88
N GLU A 372 -20.53 -70.27 23.42
CA GLU A 372 -20.23 -71.63 23.86
C GLU A 372 -21.25 -72.09 24.92
N GLU A 373 -21.50 -71.28 25.94
CA GLU A 373 -22.51 -71.56 26.99
C GLU A 373 -23.93 -71.69 26.41
N SER A 374 -24.27 -70.88 25.39
CA SER A 374 -25.56 -70.97 24.70
C SER A 374 -25.70 -72.27 23.91
N ASP A 375 -24.64 -72.70 23.22
CA ASP A 375 -24.65 -73.95 22.46
C ASP A 375 -24.73 -75.17 23.39
N GLU A 376 -24.07 -75.12 24.56
CA GLU A 376 -24.20 -76.15 25.60
C GLU A 376 -25.63 -76.20 26.16
N LEU A 377 -26.22 -75.05 26.51
CA LEU A 377 -27.60 -74.94 26.98
C LEU A 377 -28.61 -75.47 25.95
N LYS A 378 -28.35 -75.23 24.66
CA LYS A 378 -29.18 -75.76 23.58
C LYS A 378 -29.13 -77.30 23.57
N ALA A 379 -27.93 -77.88 23.61
CA ALA A 379 -27.76 -79.33 23.62
C ALA A 379 -28.43 -79.97 24.85
N MET A 380 -28.27 -79.38 26.03
CA MET A 380 -28.95 -79.84 27.25
C MET A 380 -30.48 -79.76 27.13
N SER A 381 -31.01 -78.68 26.53
CA SER A 381 -32.45 -78.53 26.32
C SER A 381 -33.00 -79.54 25.32
N GLU A 382 -32.25 -79.86 24.27
CA GLU A 382 -32.60 -80.90 23.30
C GLU A 382 -32.62 -82.30 23.93
N ASP A 383 -31.70 -82.60 24.85
CA ASP A 383 -31.68 -83.85 25.63
C ASP A 383 -32.90 -83.96 26.55
N VAL A 384 -33.25 -82.89 27.27
CA VAL A 384 -34.47 -82.86 28.11
C VAL A 384 -35.73 -83.06 27.27
N LEU A 385 -35.79 -82.50 26.06
CA LEU A 385 -36.88 -82.73 25.10
C LEU A 385 -37.00 -84.20 24.71
N LEU A 386 -35.87 -84.86 24.40
CA LEU A 386 -35.83 -86.28 24.07
C LEU A 386 -36.31 -87.16 25.24
N ILE A 387 -35.83 -86.90 26.45
CA ILE A 387 -36.24 -87.62 27.67
C ILE A 387 -37.74 -87.40 27.95
N SER A 388 -38.23 -86.18 27.77
CA SER A 388 -39.64 -85.84 27.99
C SER A 388 -40.56 -86.52 26.97
N ASP A 389 -40.12 -86.68 25.72
CA ASP A 389 -40.84 -87.42 24.68
C ASP A 389 -40.98 -88.90 25.05
N GLY A 390 -39.89 -89.53 25.49
CA GLY A 390 -39.90 -90.91 26.00
C GLY A 390 -40.79 -91.07 27.23
N SER A 391 -40.76 -90.10 28.15
CA SER A 391 -41.61 -90.08 29.35
C SER A 391 -43.11 -89.98 29.00
N ARG A 392 -43.46 -89.23 27.95
CA ARG A 392 -44.85 -89.12 27.47
C ARG A 392 -45.42 -90.47 27.04
N ALA A 393 -44.62 -91.30 26.36
CA ALA A 393 -45.03 -92.64 25.96
C ALA A 393 -45.31 -93.55 27.17
N GLN A 394 -44.43 -93.52 28.17
CA GLN A 394 -44.60 -94.31 29.41
C GLN A 394 -45.83 -93.88 30.22
N ILE A 395 -46.09 -92.56 30.31
CA ILE A 395 -47.28 -92.04 31.00
C ILE A 395 -48.56 -92.45 30.27
N ALA A 396 -48.57 -92.43 28.94
CA ALA A 396 -49.71 -92.88 28.15
C ALA A 396 -50.01 -94.38 28.38
N GLU A 397 -48.97 -95.22 28.42
CA GLU A 397 -49.09 -96.65 28.75
C GLU A 397 -49.67 -96.84 30.17
N LEU A 398 -49.17 -96.09 31.15
CA LEU A 398 -49.64 -96.18 32.53
C LEU A 398 -51.09 -95.70 32.69
N ALA A 399 -51.50 -94.67 31.94
CA ALA A 399 -52.89 -94.22 31.88
C ALA A 399 -53.81 -95.32 31.30
N GLU A 400 -53.37 -96.03 30.27
CA GLU A 400 -54.11 -97.17 29.72
C GLU A 400 -54.24 -98.30 30.75
N GLN A 401 -53.15 -98.65 31.45
CA GLN A 401 -53.14 -99.66 32.52
C GLN A 401 -54.10 -99.29 33.66
N MET A 402 -54.13 -98.02 34.08
CA MET A 402 -55.11 -97.53 35.07
C MET A 402 -56.55 -97.70 34.56
N GLY A 403 -56.81 -97.37 33.30
CA GLY A 403 -58.12 -97.60 32.68
C GLY A 403 -58.52 -99.07 32.63
N GLN A 404 -57.56 -99.98 32.40
CA GLN A 404 -57.79 -101.43 32.48
C GLN A 404 -58.09 -101.88 33.92
N MET A 405 -57.36 -101.38 34.92
CA MET A 405 -57.60 -101.68 36.33
C MET A 405 -58.97 -101.20 36.80
N THR A 406 -59.39 -99.98 36.41
CA THR A 406 -60.73 -99.46 36.72
C THR A 406 -61.81 -100.40 36.21
N ARG A 407 -61.67 -100.91 34.97
CA ARG A 407 -62.60 -101.89 34.39
C ARG A 407 -62.58 -103.22 35.15
N LEU A 408 -61.41 -103.74 35.52
CA LEU A 408 -61.29 -105.01 36.25
C LEU A 408 -61.91 -104.94 37.64
N VAL A 409 -61.65 -103.87 38.39
CA VAL A 409 -62.22 -103.67 39.72
C VAL A 409 -63.73 -103.46 39.63
N SER A 410 -64.20 -102.62 38.70
CA SER A 410 -65.64 -102.41 38.45
C SER A 410 -66.37 -103.72 38.13
N ASN A 411 -65.80 -104.55 37.24
CA ASN A 411 -66.36 -105.87 36.92
C ASN A 411 -66.35 -106.81 38.14
N SER A 412 -65.35 -106.72 39.01
CA SER A 412 -65.26 -107.53 40.24
C SER A 412 -66.32 -107.12 41.26
N VAL A 413 -66.53 -105.82 41.46
CA VAL A 413 -67.63 -105.28 42.28
C VAL A 413 -68.98 -105.80 41.76
N GLN A 414 -69.22 -105.74 40.45
CA GLN A 414 -70.46 -106.23 39.85
C GLN A 414 -70.67 -107.74 40.09
N LYS A 415 -69.62 -108.55 39.96
CA LYS A 415 -69.68 -110.00 40.24
C LYS A 415 -69.96 -110.29 41.72
N MET A 416 -69.35 -109.54 42.64
CA MET A 416 -69.56 -109.72 44.08
C MET A 416 -70.97 -109.29 44.52
N ASN A 417 -71.50 -108.18 43.98
CA ASN A 417 -72.91 -107.82 44.19
C ASN A 417 -73.86 -108.92 43.68
N GLY A 418 -73.50 -109.57 42.56
CA GLY A 418 -74.22 -110.74 42.05
C GLY A 418 -74.18 -111.94 43.00
N LEU A 419 -73.03 -112.19 43.65
CA LEU A 419 -72.87 -113.25 44.65
C LEU A 419 -73.65 -112.93 45.93
N GLU A 420 -73.59 -111.70 46.41
CA GLU A 420 -74.36 -111.24 47.57
C GLU A 420 -75.86 -111.50 47.38
N LYS A 421 -76.40 -111.14 46.21
CA LYS A 421 -77.80 -111.41 45.84
C LYS A 421 -78.12 -112.91 45.87
N ARG A 422 -77.30 -113.75 45.23
CA ARG A 422 -77.50 -115.22 45.18
C ARG A 422 -77.44 -115.84 46.58
N THR A 423 -76.52 -115.38 47.43
CA THR A 423 -76.40 -115.88 48.80
C THR A 423 -77.62 -115.45 49.64
N GLY A 424 -78.17 -114.26 49.41
CA GLY A 424 -79.46 -113.83 49.98
C GLY A 424 -80.65 -114.70 49.54
N GLU A 425 -80.70 -115.09 48.27
CA GLU A 425 -81.70 -116.03 47.74
C GLU A 425 -81.57 -117.42 48.42
N ILE A 426 -80.34 -117.92 48.62
CA ILE A 426 -80.10 -119.18 49.35
C ILE A 426 -80.55 -119.07 50.81
N SER A 427 -80.24 -117.97 51.51
CA SER A 427 -80.69 -117.77 52.90
C SER A 427 -82.22 -117.83 53.02
N THR A 428 -82.93 -117.24 52.05
CA THR A 428 -84.40 -117.31 51.96
C THR A 428 -84.88 -118.75 51.75
N LEU A 429 -84.23 -119.51 50.86
CA LEU A 429 -84.57 -120.91 50.62
C LEU A 429 -84.33 -121.78 51.87
N ILE A 430 -83.23 -121.56 52.59
CA ILE A 430 -82.91 -122.27 53.83
C ILE A 430 -83.98 -122.01 54.90
N GLN A 431 -84.51 -120.80 55.00
CA GLN A 431 -85.63 -120.50 55.91
C GLN A 431 -86.88 -121.31 55.53
N VAL A 432 -87.22 -121.42 54.24
CA VAL A 432 -88.34 -122.26 53.78
C VAL A 432 -88.13 -123.73 54.15
N ILE A 433 -86.91 -124.26 53.99
CA ILE A 433 -86.61 -125.65 54.36
C ILE A 433 -86.70 -125.82 55.88
N ARG A 434 -86.28 -124.83 56.69
CA ARG A 434 -86.43 -124.85 58.16
C ARG A 434 -87.89 -124.99 58.53
N ASP A 435 -88.74 -124.18 57.91
CA ASP A 435 -90.18 -124.18 58.15
C ASP A 435 -90.81 -125.56 57.78
N ILE A 436 -90.40 -126.15 56.65
CA ILE A 436 -90.81 -127.51 56.25
C ILE A 436 -90.33 -128.55 57.26
N SER A 437 -89.07 -128.47 57.72
CA SER A 437 -88.51 -129.40 58.70
C SER A 437 -89.24 -129.33 60.04
N ALA A 438 -89.49 -128.11 60.53
CA ALA A 438 -90.27 -127.87 61.74
C ALA A 438 -91.70 -128.43 61.61
N GLN A 439 -92.35 -128.21 60.47
CA GLN A 439 -93.67 -128.77 60.18
C GLN A 439 -93.64 -130.30 60.11
N THR A 440 -92.59 -130.88 59.51
CA THR A 440 -92.38 -132.33 59.41
C THR A 440 -92.13 -132.96 60.78
N ASN A 441 -91.34 -132.31 61.65
CA ASN A 441 -91.13 -132.72 63.03
C ASN A 441 -92.45 -132.72 63.82
N LEU A 442 -93.29 -131.70 63.62
CA LEU A 442 -94.60 -131.58 64.26
C LEU A 442 -95.59 -132.65 63.75
N LEU A 443 -95.60 -132.91 62.44
CA LEU A 443 -96.38 -133.99 61.81
C LEU A 443 -95.93 -135.37 62.31
N ALA A 444 -94.63 -135.61 62.38
CA ALA A 444 -94.05 -136.86 62.86
C ALA A 444 -94.30 -137.08 64.36
N LEU A 445 -94.23 -136.02 65.17
CA LEU A 445 -94.62 -136.06 66.58
C LEU A 445 -96.10 -136.42 66.76
N ASN A 446 -97.00 -135.79 65.99
CA ASN A 446 -98.42 -136.12 66.00
C ASN A 446 -98.68 -137.57 65.57
N ALA A 447 -97.97 -138.05 64.54
CA ALA A 447 -98.05 -139.44 64.08
C ALA A 447 -97.51 -140.44 65.12
N ALA A 448 -96.43 -140.10 65.83
CA ALA A 448 -95.87 -140.93 66.91
C ALA A 448 -96.82 -141.01 68.11
N ILE A 449 -97.50 -139.91 68.45
CA ILE A 449 -98.54 -139.87 69.49
C ILE A 449 -99.71 -140.78 69.11
N GLU A 450 -100.22 -140.70 67.87
CA GLU A 450 -101.37 -141.51 67.44
C GLU A 450 -101.02 -142.99 67.25
N ALA A 451 -99.78 -143.29 66.85
CA ALA A 451 -99.26 -144.66 66.79
C ALA A 451 -99.09 -145.29 68.20
N ALA A 452 -98.67 -144.51 69.20
CA ALA A 452 -98.66 -144.95 70.61
C ALA A 452 -100.09 -145.21 71.15
N ARG A 453 -101.09 -144.48 70.62
CA ARG A 453 -102.51 -144.61 70.98
C ARG A 453 -103.17 -145.87 70.40
N ALA A 454 -102.72 -146.35 69.24
CA ALA A 454 -103.20 -147.57 68.58
C ALA A 454 -102.65 -148.89 69.17
N GLY A 455 -101.82 -148.82 70.23
CA GLY A 455 -101.31 -149.99 70.95
C GLY A 455 -100.49 -150.95 70.09
N GLU A 456 -100.64 -152.26 70.28
CA GLU A 456 -99.86 -153.31 69.59
C GLU A 456 -99.96 -153.22 68.05
N HIS A 457 -101.07 -152.73 67.49
CA HIS A 457 -101.25 -152.57 66.03
C HIS A 457 -100.49 -151.36 65.45
N GLY A 458 -100.17 -150.35 66.26
CA GLY A 458 -99.48 -149.12 65.85
C GLY A 458 -97.96 -149.18 65.95
N ARG A 459 -97.41 -150.27 66.49
CA ARG A 459 -96.00 -150.39 66.88
C ARG A 459 -95.02 -150.22 65.71
N GLY A 460 -95.34 -150.71 64.51
CA GLY A 460 -94.54 -150.48 63.30
C GLY A 460 -94.58 -149.03 62.80
N PHE A 461 -95.74 -148.38 62.90
CA PHE A 461 -95.92 -146.97 62.55
C PHE A 461 -95.24 -146.02 63.54
N ALA A 462 -95.24 -146.34 64.83
CA ALA A 462 -94.56 -145.56 65.86
C ALA A 462 -93.05 -145.49 65.59
N VAL A 463 -92.43 -146.61 65.20
CA VAL A 463 -91.00 -146.64 64.83
C VAL A 463 -90.72 -145.75 63.62
N VAL A 464 -91.56 -145.80 62.58
CA VAL A 464 -91.40 -144.94 61.39
C VAL A 464 -91.60 -143.47 61.74
N ALA A 465 -92.62 -143.13 62.54
CA ALA A 465 -92.89 -141.75 62.95
C ALA A 465 -91.77 -141.17 63.82
N ASP A 466 -91.21 -141.95 64.76
CA ASP A 466 -90.06 -141.50 65.56
C ASP A 466 -88.78 -141.38 64.71
N GLU A 467 -88.62 -142.20 63.67
CA GLU A 467 -87.50 -142.08 62.71
C GLU A 467 -87.65 -140.83 61.82
N VAL A 468 -88.86 -140.52 61.35
CA VAL A 468 -89.15 -139.27 60.62
C VAL A 468 -88.94 -138.05 61.52
N ARG A 469 -89.32 -138.14 62.80
CA ARG A 469 -89.09 -137.08 63.79
C ARG A 469 -87.60 -136.85 64.01
N LYS A 470 -86.80 -137.91 64.18
CA LYS A 470 -85.35 -137.82 64.28
C LYS A 470 -84.73 -137.21 63.01
N LEU A 471 -85.17 -137.63 61.83
CA LEU A 471 -84.72 -137.05 60.55
C LEU A 471 -85.05 -135.56 60.46
N ALA A 472 -86.24 -135.14 60.88
CA ALA A 472 -86.62 -133.72 60.88
C ALA A 472 -85.79 -132.89 61.88
N VAL A 473 -85.49 -133.42 63.07
CA VAL A 473 -84.57 -132.78 64.02
C VAL A 473 -83.14 -132.69 63.45
N GLN A 474 -82.64 -133.75 62.82
CA GLN A 474 -81.33 -133.73 62.15
C GLN A 474 -81.28 -132.76 60.96
N VAL A 475 -82.38 -132.62 60.21
CA VAL A 475 -82.50 -131.64 59.13
C VAL A 475 -82.51 -130.22 59.69
N ASP A 476 -83.17 -129.96 60.82
CA ASP A 476 -83.13 -128.65 61.49
C ASP A 476 -81.73 -128.30 62.00
N GLU A 477 -81.03 -129.25 62.63
CA GLU A 477 -79.62 -129.10 63.04
C GLU A 477 -78.73 -128.79 61.83
N SER A 478 -78.88 -129.52 60.73
CA SER A 478 -78.14 -129.28 59.48
C SER A 478 -78.44 -127.91 58.87
N ILE A 479 -79.70 -127.45 58.95
CA ILE A 479 -80.12 -126.12 58.48
C ILE A 479 -79.54 -125.02 59.36
N ASN A 480 -79.43 -125.23 60.68
CA ASN A 480 -78.76 -124.29 61.57
C ASN A 480 -77.27 -124.14 61.19
N GLU A 481 -76.58 -125.24 60.90
CA GLU A 481 -75.20 -125.21 60.41
C GLU A 481 -75.08 -124.50 59.05
N ILE A 482 -75.93 -124.83 58.07
CA ILE A 482 -75.93 -124.19 56.75
C ILE A 482 -76.24 -122.69 56.87
N THR A 483 -77.16 -122.30 57.74
CA THR A 483 -77.47 -120.89 58.01
C THR A 483 -76.24 -120.14 58.53
N GLY A 484 -75.47 -120.78 59.43
CA GLY A 484 -74.19 -120.25 59.93
C GLY A 484 -73.17 -120.06 58.81
N ILE A 485 -73.02 -121.06 57.94
CA ILE A 485 -72.13 -120.99 56.76
C ILE A 485 -72.56 -119.86 55.81
N ILE A 486 -73.84 -119.80 55.46
CA ILE A 486 -74.39 -118.78 54.53
C ILE A 486 -74.25 -117.38 55.11
N SER A 487 -74.51 -117.20 56.41
CA SER A 487 -74.29 -115.93 57.09
C SER A 487 -72.81 -115.54 57.10
N GLY A 488 -71.90 -116.51 57.26
CA GLY A 488 -70.46 -116.34 57.10
C GLY A 488 -70.10 -115.85 55.70
N VAL A 489 -70.60 -116.52 54.64
CA VAL A 489 -70.37 -116.16 53.24
C VAL A 489 -70.93 -114.77 52.92
N GLN A 490 -72.11 -114.39 53.45
CA GLN A 490 -72.65 -113.03 53.27
C GLN A 490 -71.75 -111.97 53.91
N LYS A 491 -71.30 -112.22 55.14
CA LYS A 491 -70.40 -111.30 55.85
C LYS A 491 -69.07 -111.15 55.12
N GLU A 492 -68.47 -112.25 54.66
CA GLU A 492 -67.23 -112.22 53.87
C GLU A 492 -67.44 -111.54 52.52
N THR A 493 -68.54 -111.81 51.82
CA THR A 493 -68.87 -111.15 50.54
C THR A 493 -69.03 -109.64 50.73
N GLY A 494 -69.75 -109.21 51.78
CA GLY A 494 -69.91 -107.79 52.10
C GLY A 494 -68.57 -107.12 52.40
N ALA A 495 -67.69 -107.77 53.18
CA ALA A 495 -66.34 -107.28 53.42
C ALA A 495 -65.53 -107.14 52.12
N VAL A 496 -65.60 -108.13 51.21
CA VAL A 496 -64.92 -108.08 49.90
C VAL A 496 -65.49 -106.96 49.02
N VAL A 497 -66.80 -106.72 49.01
CA VAL A 497 -67.42 -105.59 48.29
C VAL A 497 -66.90 -104.26 48.82
N THR A 498 -66.82 -104.08 50.15
CA THR A 498 -66.25 -102.87 50.75
C THR A 498 -64.80 -102.67 50.29
N THR A 499 -63.95 -103.70 50.40
CA THR A 499 -62.54 -103.62 49.95
C THR A 499 -62.41 -103.34 48.45
N LEU A 500 -63.29 -103.90 47.61
CA LEU A 500 -63.28 -103.62 46.17
C LEU A 500 -63.75 -102.20 45.84
N ASN A 501 -64.71 -101.65 46.58
CA ASN A 501 -65.13 -100.25 46.42
C ASN A 501 -64.02 -99.29 46.85
N GLU A 502 -63.34 -99.57 47.96
CA GLU A 502 -62.14 -98.82 48.36
C GLU A 502 -61.04 -98.92 47.29
N GLY A 503 -60.83 -100.12 46.73
CA GLY A 503 -59.90 -100.34 45.62
C GLY A 503 -60.28 -99.55 44.37
N TYR A 504 -61.57 -99.47 44.05
CA TYR A 504 -62.07 -98.67 42.92
C TYR A 504 -61.77 -97.19 43.11
N GLU A 505 -62.05 -96.64 44.30
CA GLU A 505 -61.76 -95.24 44.62
C GLU A 505 -60.26 -94.94 44.54
N GLN A 506 -59.40 -95.86 44.99
CA GLN A 506 -57.94 -95.69 44.87
C GLN A 506 -57.45 -95.69 43.42
N VAL A 507 -57.99 -96.57 42.57
CA VAL A 507 -57.65 -96.59 41.14
C VAL A 507 -58.17 -95.34 40.43
N GLU A 508 -59.36 -94.86 40.77
CA GLU A 508 -59.92 -93.61 40.22
C GLU A 508 -59.06 -92.39 40.60
N LYS A 509 -58.64 -92.29 41.88
CA LYS A 509 -57.66 -91.29 42.33
C LYS A 509 -56.33 -91.42 41.60
N GLY A 510 -55.86 -92.64 41.37
CA GLY A 510 -54.66 -92.93 40.57
C GLY A 510 -54.77 -92.43 39.13
N SER A 511 -55.91 -92.69 38.48
CA SER A 511 -56.22 -92.20 37.13
C SER A 511 -56.24 -90.67 37.06
N GLY A 512 -56.91 -90.01 38.01
CA GLY A 512 -56.94 -88.55 38.07
C GLY A 512 -55.56 -87.93 38.34
N THR A 513 -54.71 -88.62 39.09
CA THR A 513 -53.30 -88.22 39.27
C THR A 513 -52.51 -88.35 37.97
N MET A 514 -52.74 -89.42 37.19
CA MET A 514 -52.08 -89.64 35.90
C MET A 514 -52.42 -88.56 34.87
N GLU A 515 -53.66 -88.10 34.83
CA GLU A 515 -54.09 -87.01 33.96
C GLU A 515 -53.36 -85.69 34.30
N LYS A 516 -53.27 -85.37 35.59
CA LYS A 516 -52.50 -84.20 36.07
C LYS A 516 -51.02 -84.31 35.74
N THR A 517 -50.43 -85.50 35.91
CA THR A 517 -49.03 -85.77 35.53
C THR A 517 -48.83 -85.56 34.02
N THR A 518 -49.75 -86.05 33.19
CA THR A 518 -49.71 -85.84 31.73
C THR A 518 -49.72 -84.35 31.36
N GLY A 519 -50.62 -83.57 31.97
CA GLY A 519 -50.67 -82.12 31.77
C GLY A 519 -49.39 -81.39 32.22
N THR A 520 -48.78 -81.85 33.32
CA THR A 520 -47.51 -81.29 33.82
C THR A 520 -46.37 -81.54 32.84
N PHE A 521 -46.25 -82.75 32.29
CA PHE A 521 -45.23 -83.07 31.28
C PHE A 521 -45.43 -82.30 29.97
N ALA A 522 -46.68 -82.07 29.54
CA ALA A 522 -46.95 -81.22 28.40
C ALA A 522 -46.44 -79.77 28.62
N GLY A 523 -46.66 -79.21 29.80
CA GLY A 523 -46.14 -77.89 30.17
C GLY A 523 -44.60 -77.83 30.24
N ILE A 524 -43.95 -78.91 30.66
CA ILE A 524 -42.47 -79.03 30.64
C ILE A 524 -41.97 -78.98 29.19
N ILE A 525 -42.55 -79.79 28.28
CA ILE A 525 -42.15 -79.83 26.86
C ILE A 525 -42.30 -78.44 26.21
N GLU A 526 -43.42 -77.75 26.46
CA GLU A 526 -43.64 -76.39 25.95
C GLU A 526 -42.59 -75.42 26.48
N SER A 527 -42.30 -75.48 27.79
CA SER A 527 -41.31 -74.61 28.43
C SER A 527 -39.90 -74.81 27.88
N VAL A 528 -39.49 -76.07 27.68
CA VAL A 528 -38.17 -76.42 27.12
C VAL A 528 -38.08 -76.05 25.63
N THR A 529 -39.16 -76.23 24.86
CA THR A 529 -39.21 -75.78 23.46
C THR A 529 -39.04 -74.26 23.35
N ASN A 530 -39.72 -73.51 24.23
CA ASN A 530 -39.55 -72.06 24.31
C ASN A 530 -38.13 -71.67 24.74
N MET A 531 -37.48 -72.46 25.60
CA MET A 531 -36.08 -72.26 26.00
C MET A 531 -35.13 -72.40 24.80
N VAL A 532 -35.26 -73.46 24.00
CA VAL A 532 -34.46 -73.67 22.77
C VAL A 532 -34.60 -72.49 21.81
N SER A 533 -35.82 -72.03 21.57
CA SER A 533 -36.08 -70.87 20.70
C SER A 533 -35.42 -69.58 21.22
N ARG A 534 -35.48 -69.34 22.54
CA ARG A 534 -34.81 -68.19 23.17
C ARG A 534 -33.28 -68.28 23.08
N ILE A 535 -32.71 -69.46 23.23
CA ILE A 535 -31.27 -69.69 23.09
C ILE A 535 -30.81 -69.37 21.66
N GLN A 536 -31.54 -69.82 20.63
CA GLN A 536 -31.23 -69.46 19.24
C GLN A 536 -31.27 -67.94 19.00
N LEU A 537 -32.21 -67.23 19.61
CA LEU A 537 -32.26 -65.77 19.55
C LEU A 537 -31.05 -65.12 20.23
N ILE A 538 -30.57 -65.68 21.34
CA ILE A 538 -29.34 -65.23 22.01
C ILE A 538 -28.14 -65.42 21.08
N SER A 539 -27.97 -66.59 20.46
CA SER A 539 -26.88 -66.84 19.50
C SER A 539 -26.88 -65.84 18.35
N LYS A 540 -28.05 -65.53 17.77
CA LYS A 540 -28.18 -64.51 16.71
C LYS A 540 -27.81 -63.09 17.20
N ARG A 541 -28.12 -62.76 18.45
CA ARG A 541 -27.71 -61.48 19.05
C ARG A 541 -26.21 -61.41 19.28
N MET A 542 -25.56 -62.53 19.63
CA MET A 542 -24.11 -62.62 19.75
C MET A 542 -23.43 -62.35 18.40
N ASP A 543 -23.94 -62.89 17.29
CA ASP A 543 -23.42 -62.55 15.94
C ASP A 543 -23.47 -61.04 15.65
N THR A 544 -24.61 -60.42 15.97
CA THR A 544 -24.76 -58.97 15.77
C THR A 544 -23.82 -58.17 16.67
N LEU A 545 -23.54 -58.64 17.89
CA LEU A 545 -22.58 -58.00 18.79
C LEU A 545 -21.15 -58.11 18.26
N THR A 546 -20.76 -59.26 17.72
CA THR A 546 -19.45 -59.46 17.06
C THR A 546 -19.25 -58.46 15.92
N ASP A 547 -20.24 -58.32 15.03
CA ASP A 547 -20.16 -57.38 13.91
C ASP A 547 -19.98 -55.93 14.39
N ARG A 548 -20.76 -55.52 15.40
CA ARG A 548 -20.65 -54.18 16.00
C ARG A 548 -19.32 -53.96 16.71
N SER A 549 -18.84 -54.97 17.41
CA SER A 549 -17.55 -54.96 18.11
C SER A 549 -16.40 -54.73 17.12
N ASN A 550 -16.41 -55.43 15.99
CA ASN A 550 -15.44 -55.26 14.91
C ASN A 550 -15.50 -53.84 14.29
N GLN A 551 -16.70 -53.28 14.11
CA GLN A 551 -16.86 -51.89 13.64
C GLN A 551 -16.29 -50.86 14.63
N ILE A 552 -16.49 -51.07 15.93
CA ILE A 552 -15.92 -50.21 16.97
C ILE A 552 -14.39 -50.33 16.97
N SER A 553 -13.84 -51.54 16.88
CA SER A 553 -12.39 -51.77 16.77
C SER A 553 -11.77 -51.01 15.58
N SER A 554 -12.36 -51.14 14.39
CA SER A 554 -11.89 -50.43 13.19
C SER A 554 -11.98 -48.91 13.32
N SER A 555 -13.05 -48.41 13.95
CA SER A 555 -13.20 -46.98 14.24
C SER A 555 -12.15 -46.49 15.23
N SER A 556 -11.84 -47.28 16.26
CA SER A 556 -10.80 -46.97 17.25
C SER A 556 -9.42 -46.91 16.62
N GLN A 557 -9.08 -47.87 15.75
CA GLN A 557 -7.82 -47.86 14.99
C GLN A 557 -7.71 -46.60 14.11
N SER A 558 -8.82 -46.18 13.51
CA SER A 558 -8.87 -44.98 12.67
C SER A 558 -8.68 -43.71 13.51
N ILE A 559 -9.28 -43.63 14.70
CA ILE A 559 -9.07 -42.53 15.65
C ILE A 559 -7.60 -42.45 16.04
N ALA A 560 -6.98 -43.57 16.43
CA ALA A 560 -5.56 -43.60 16.79
C ALA A 560 -4.67 -43.08 15.66
N SER A 561 -4.89 -43.55 14.42
CA SER A 561 -4.13 -43.11 13.25
C SER A 561 -4.32 -41.62 12.95
N VAL A 562 -5.55 -41.08 13.07
CA VAL A 562 -5.83 -39.66 12.86
C VAL A 562 -5.23 -38.80 13.98
N SER A 563 -5.22 -39.30 15.21
CA SER A 563 -4.59 -38.62 16.34
C SER A 563 -3.07 -38.54 16.18
N GLU A 564 -2.41 -39.59 15.70
CA GLU A 564 -0.97 -39.57 15.34
C GLU A 564 -0.67 -38.58 14.21
N GLU A 565 -1.46 -38.58 13.14
CA GLU A 565 -1.31 -37.62 12.03
C GLU A 565 -1.54 -36.18 12.51
N SER A 566 -2.55 -35.98 13.34
CA SER A 566 -2.85 -34.69 13.95
C SER A 566 -1.67 -34.20 14.79
N SER A 567 -1.05 -35.07 15.58
CA SER A 567 0.14 -34.73 16.38
C SER A 567 1.29 -34.23 15.49
N ALA A 568 1.56 -34.90 14.37
CA ALA A 568 2.59 -34.45 13.42
C ALA A 568 2.27 -33.06 12.81
N ASN A 569 1.02 -32.84 12.40
CA ASN A 569 0.57 -31.56 11.85
C ASN A 569 0.62 -30.42 12.89
N ILE A 570 0.28 -30.72 14.13
CA ILE A 570 0.37 -29.80 15.26
C ILE A 570 1.84 -29.40 15.50
N GLN A 571 2.76 -30.38 15.54
CA GLN A 571 4.20 -30.10 15.67
C GLN A 571 4.73 -29.22 14.54
N GLN A 572 4.33 -29.48 13.30
CA GLN A 572 4.72 -28.64 12.16
C GLN A 572 4.18 -27.21 12.29
N THR A 573 2.96 -27.04 12.79
CA THR A 573 2.35 -25.72 13.01
C THR A 573 3.05 -24.97 14.17
N ALA A 574 3.42 -25.67 15.23
CA ALA A 574 4.20 -25.11 16.34
C ALA A 574 5.58 -24.64 15.86
N ALA A 575 6.28 -25.46 15.07
CA ALA A 575 7.57 -25.10 14.48
C ALA A 575 7.46 -23.89 13.55
N SER A 576 6.42 -23.83 12.71
CA SER A 576 6.15 -22.69 11.83
C SER A 576 5.88 -21.40 12.62
N SER A 577 5.17 -21.52 13.75
CA SER A 577 4.93 -20.39 14.67
C SER A 577 6.23 -19.90 15.31
N GLN A 578 7.12 -20.82 15.74
CA GLN A 578 8.45 -20.44 16.23
C GLN A 578 9.30 -19.74 15.16
N GLN A 579 9.25 -20.20 13.92
CA GLN A 579 9.94 -19.53 12.81
C GLN A 579 9.36 -18.13 12.52
N LEU A 580 8.03 -17.98 12.61
CA LEU A 580 7.36 -16.70 12.47
C LEU A 580 7.81 -15.71 13.55
N ASN A 581 7.96 -16.16 14.80
CA ASN A 581 8.53 -15.36 15.89
C ASN A 581 9.93 -14.85 15.57
N GLY A 582 10.81 -15.70 15.03
CA GLY A 582 12.14 -15.29 14.58
C GLY A 582 12.08 -14.22 13.48
N SER A 583 11.19 -14.42 12.49
CA SER A 583 11.01 -13.48 11.38
C SER A 583 10.48 -12.12 11.84
N MET A 584 9.63 -12.10 12.87
CA MET A 584 9.14 -10.85 13.48
C MET A 584 10.22 -10.12 14.26
N GLU A 585 11.17 -10.83 14.88
CA GLU A 585 12.34 -10.21 15.51
C GLU A 585 13.24 -9.52 14.48
N ASP A 586 13.48 -10.16 13.33
CA ASP A 586 14.25 -9.57 12.23
C ASP A 586 13.54 -8.34 11.63
N MET A 587 12.21 -8.42 11.49
CA MET A 587 11.38 -7.31 11.01
C MET A 587 11.40 -6.13 11.99
N LYS A 588 11.37 -6.42 13.28
CA LYS A 588 11.54 -5.43 14.35
C LYS A 588 12.91 -4.76 14.25
N GLY A 589 13.98 -5.53 14.09
CA GLY A 589 15.34 -5.01 13.86
C GLY A 589 15.41 -4.08 12.65
N SER A 590 14.76 -4.46 11.55
CA SER A 590 14.67 -3.65 10.32
C SER A 590 13.90 -2.35 10.54
N ALA A 591 12.78 -2.39 11.27
CA ALA A 591 12.00 -1.21 11.64
C ALA A 591 12.82 -0.23 12.50
N VAL A 592 13.57 -0.75 13.47
CA VAL A 592 14.50 0.05 14.28
C VAL A 592 15.60 0.67 13.41
N SER A 593 16.15 -0.07 12.46
CA SER A 593 17.15 0.48 11.53
C SER A 593 16.58 1.61 10.66
N LEU A 594 15.33 1.49 10.18
CA LEU A 594 14.65 2.54 9.42
C LEU A 594 14.36 3.79 10.27
N LEU A 595 14.03 3.59 11.56
CA LEU A 595 13.90 4.69 12.52
C LEU A 595 15.22 5.46 12.65
N THR A 596 16.33 4.75 12.86
CA THR A 596 17.67 5.36 12.97
C THR A 596 18.04 6.09 11.68
N LEU A 597 17.83 5.49 10.52
CA LEU A 597 18.15 6.12 9.23
C LEU A 597 17.30 7.37 8.97
N SER A 598 16.02 7.35 9.37
CA SER A 598 15.13 8.51 9.26
C SER A 598 15.56 9.64 10.20
N ASP A 599 16.00 9.30 11.43
CA ASP A 599 16.55 10.27 12.39
C ASP A 599 17.87 10.89 11.89
N GLU A 600 18.75 10.07 11.31
CA GLU A 600 19.97 10.55 10.65
C GLU A 600 19.67 11.48 9.48
N LEU A 601 18.72 11.11 8.61
CA LEU A 601 18.28 11.95 7.50
C LEU A 601 17.69 13.27 8.01
N GLU A 602 16.82 13.24 9.01
CA GLU A 602 16.24 14.44 9.64
C GLU A 602 17.35 15.36 10.18
N ASN A 603 18.37 14.78 10.85
CA ASN A 603 19.50 15.52 11.39
C ASN A 603 20.42 16.10 10.31
N LYS A 604 20.67 15.39 9.21
CA LYS A 604 21.41 15.92 8.05
C LYS A 604 20.64 17.05 7.38
N VAL A 605 19.33 16.90 7.26
CA VAL A 605 18.47 17.89 6.61
C VAL A 605 18.30 19.14 7.49
N LYS A 606 18.32 19.02 8.82
CA LYS A 606 18.36 20.17 9.77
C LYS A 606 19.56 21.09 9.59
N GLN A 607 20.64 20.65 8.93
CA GLN A 607 21.76 21.52 8.58
C GLN A 607 21.34 22.59 7.56
N PHE A 608 20.29 22.33 6.78
CA PHE A 608 19.67 23.31 5.90
C PHE A 608 18.64 24.13 6.68
N GLN A 609 18.91 25.42 6.84
CA GLN A 609 17.98 26.36 7.47
C GLN A 609 16.95 26.78 6.42
N VAL A 610 15.73 26.25 6.51
CA VAL A 610 14.64 26.49 5.55
C VAL A 610 13.73 27.65 5.94
#